data_AF-A0A929UDE9-F1
#
_entry.id   AF-A0A929UDE9-F1
#
_cell.length_a   1.000
_cell.length_b   1.000
_cell.length_c   1.000
_cell.angle_alpha   90.00
_cell.angle_beta   90.00
_cell.angle_gamma   90.00
#
_symmetry.space_group_name_H-M   'P 1'
#
loop_
_entity.id
_entity.type
_entity.pdbx_description
1 polymer ?
#
loop_
_entity_poly.entity_id
_entity_poly.type
_entity_poly.pdbx_seq_one_letter_code
_entity_poly.pdbx_strand_id
1 'polypeptide(L)'
;MVSKEKTIFVYDDFSMQNPILIGILYVNSLKGGESYSFEYDREWLKKTSLKITLDPELMPYSGRQYPFGKTIFGLFSDSSPGRWGRVLMNKRERILAGKE
;
A
#
# COMPACT_ATOMS: atom_id res chain seq x y z
N MET A 1 3.28 -21.75 -12.02
CA MET A 1 2.54 -21.25 -10.83
C MET A 1 2.28 -19.77 -11.06
N VAL A 2 1.02 -19.38 -11.24
CA VAL A 2 0.66 -17.96 -11.40
C VAL A 2 0.96 -17.26 -10.08
N SER A 3 1.81 -16.23 -10.11
CA SER A 3 2.00 -15.37 -8.94
C SER A 3 0.66 -14.73 -8.59
N LYS A 4 0.21 -14.90 -7.34
CA LYS A 4 -1.04 -14.30 -6.87
C LYS A 4 -0.74 -12.86 -6.46
N GLU A 5 -0.90 -11.93 -7.41
CA GLU A 5 -0.86 -10.50 -7.13
C GLU A 5 -2.11 -10.11 -6.33
N LYS A 6 -1.93 -9.45 -5.18
CA LYS A 6 -3.03 -8.84 -4.42
C LYS A 6 -3.06 -7.34 -4.74
N THR A 7 -4.25 -6.78 -4.71
CA THR A 7 -4.49 -5.37 -5.04
C THR A 7 -5.09 -4.68 -3.83
N ILE A 8 -4.52 -3.54 -3.43
CA ILE A 8 -4.96 -2.71 -2.32
C ILE A 8 -5.26 -1.31 -2.87
N PHE A 9 -6.49 -0.83 -2.68
CA PHE A 9 -6.88 0.51 -3.09
C PHE A 9 -6.53 1.52 -2.00
N VAL A 10 -5.92 2.64 -2.39
CA VAL A 10 -5.45 3.68 -1.48
C VAL A 10 -6.30 4.93 -1.69
N TYR A 11 -6.94 5.41 -0.62
CA TYR A 11 -7.88 6.53 -0.66
C TYR A 11 -7.42 7.69 0.23
N ASP A 12 -7.75 8.90 -0.20
CA ASP A 12 -7.78 10.10 0.64
C ASP A 12 -9.22 10.32 1.11
N ASP A 13 -9.48 10.20 2.41
CA ASP A 13 -10.80 10.39 3.02
C ASP A 13 -10.87 11.65 3.91
N PHE A 14 -9.79 12.44 3.99
CA PHE A 14 -9.72 13.59 4.90
C PHE A 14 -9.75 14.93 4.17
N SER A 15 -9.34 14.99 2.90
CA SER A 15 -9.27 16.25 2.17
C SER A 15 -10.61 16.75 1.65
N MET A 16 -11.60 15.87 1.44
CA MET A 16 -12.85 16.18 0.73
C MET A 16 -14.06 15.52 1.40
N GLN A 17 -15.27 15.89 0.98
CA GLN A 17 -16.54 15.33 1.51
C GLN A 17 -16.74 13.84 1.20
N ASN A 18 -16.05 13.31 0.17
CA ASN A 18 -16.11 11.91 -0.21
C ASN A 18 -14.69 11.38 -0.43
N PRO A 19 -14.44 10.11 -0.08
CA PRO A 19 -13.14 9.50 -0.31
C PRO A 19 -12.76 9.50 -1.79
N ILE A 20 -11.54 9.90 -2.08
CA ILE A 20 -10.98 9.98 -3.43
C ILE A 20 -9.92 8.90 -3.57
N LEU A 21 -10.02 8.09 -4.63
CA LEU A 21 -8.99 7.11 -4.97
C LEU A 21 -7.70 7.85 -5.33
N ILE A 22 -6.64 7.64 -4.54
CA ILE A 22 -5.29 8.15 -4.83
C ILE A 22 -4.61 7.24 -5.86
N GLY A 23 -4.77 5.93 -5.69
CA GLY A 23 -4.08 4.94 -6.49
C GLY A 23 -4.19 3.53 -5.94
N ILE A 24 -3.36 2.65 -6.46
CA ILE A 24 -3.42 1.21 -6.21
C ILE A 24 -2.04 0.71 -5.81
N LEU A 25 -1.97 0.05 -4.66
CA LEU A 25 -0.80 -0.68 -4.17
C LEU A 25 -0.96 -2.16 -4.54
N TYR A 26 -0.01 -2.67 -5.31
CA TYR A 26 0.05 -4.07 -5.74
C TYR A 26 1.07 -4.82 -4.88
N VAL A 27 0.66 -5.98 -4.39
CA VAL A 27 1.48 -6.87 -3.57
C VAL A 27 1.71 -8.15 -4.33
N ASN A 28 2.96 -8.41 -4.68
CA ASN A 28 3.38 -9.63 -5.36
C ASN A 28 4.09 -10.54 -4.36
N SER A 29 3.50 -11.69 -4.05
CA SER A 29 4.05 -12.65 -3.10
C SER A 29 4.76 -13.78 -3.84
N LEU A 30 6.10 -13.81 -3.77
CA LEU A 30 6.96 -14.81 -4.42
C LEU A 30 7.83 -15.53 -3.39
N LYS A 31 7.67 -16.85 -3.27
CA LYS A 31 8.54 -17.80 -2.52
C LYS A 31 9.18 -17.24 -1.22
N GLY A 32 8.39 -16.60 -0.36
CA GLY A 32 8.83 -16.11 0.96
C GLY A 32 9.19 -14.62 1.03
N GLY A 33 9.14 -13.89 -0.08
CA GLY A 33 9.24 -12.44 -0.13
C GLY A 33 7.98 -11.79 -0.69
N GLU A 34 7.68 -10.58 -0.22
CA GLU A 34 6.67 -9.71 -0.80
C GLU A 34 7.37 -8.51 -1.45
N SER A 35 7.01 -8.22 -2.70
CA SER A 35 7.43 -7.00 -3.39
C SER A 35 6.22 -6.12 -3.65
N TYR A 36 6.37 -4.82 -3.44
CA TYR A 36 5.29 -3.86 -3.55
C TYR A 36 5.54 -2.94 -4.74
N SER A 37 4.46 -2.55 -5.41
CA SER A 37 4.50 -1.53 -6.46
C SER A 37 3.24 -0.67 -6.38
N PHE A 38 3.35 0.60 -6.75
CA PHE A 38 2.25 1.56 -6.61
C PHE A 38 1.97 2.26 -7.92
N GLU A 39 0.70 2.53 -8.21
CA GLU A 39 0.26 3.26 -9.38
C GLU A 39 -0.77 4.31 -8.99
N TYR A 40 -0.51 5.57 -9.35
CA TYR A 40 -1.44 6.66 -9.14
C TYR A 40 -2.67 6.55 -10.04
N ASP A 41 -3.82 6.94 -9.50
CA ASP A 41 -5.01 7.16 -10.30
C ASP A 41 -4.85 8.40 -11.19
N ARG A 42 -5.27 8.28 -12.45
CA ARG A 42 -5.09 9.34 -13.45
C ARG A 42 -5.95 10.56 -13.14
N GLU A 43 -7.15 10.37 -12.63
CA GLU A 43 -8.05 11.47 -12.27
C GLU A 43 -7.53 12.19 -11.02
N TRP A 44 -6.96 11.45 -10.06
CA TRP A 44 -6.28 12.04 -8.91
C TRP A 44 -5.09 12.91 -9.31
N LEU A 45 -4.22 12.43 -10.21
CA LEU A 45 -3.07 13.22 -10.70
C LEU A 45 -3.51 14.52 -11.39
N LYS A 46 -4.55 14.44 -12.24
CA LYS A 46 -5.13 15.61 -12.91
C LYS A 46 -5.69 16.61 -11.90
N LYS A 47 -6.54 16.14 -10.97
CA LYS A 47 -7.19 16.98 -9.95
C LYS A 47 -6.16 17.72 -9.10
N THR A 48 -5.08 17.03 -8.75
CA THR A 48 -4.01 17.56 -7.91
C THR A 48 -2.99 18.40 -8.69
N SER A 49 -3.07 18.41 -10.03
CA SER A 49 -2.11 19.08 -10.91
C SER A 49 -0.65 18.71 -10.62
N LEU A 50 -0.41 17.45 -10.19
CA LEU A 50 0.92 16.92 -9.84
C LEU A 50 1.65 17.67 -8.71
N LYS A 51 0.95 18.49 -7.91
CA LYS A 51 1.57 19.34 -6.87
C LYS A 51 1.79 18.65 -5.53
N ILE A 52 1.08 17.57 -5.26
CA ILE A 52 1.19 16.83 -3.99
C ILE A 52 2.19 15.69 -4.17
N THR A 53 3.18 15.65 -3.27
CA THR A 53 4.14 14.54 -3.14
C THR A 53 3.77 13.76 -1.88
N LEU A 54 3.42 12.48 -2.03
CA LEU A 54 3.05 11.62 -0.89
C LEU A 54 4.26 10.96 -0.24
N ASP A 55 5.24 10.60 -1.05
CA ASP A 55 6.50 9.97 -0.64
C ASP A 55 7.61 10.53 -1.54
N PRO A 56 8.81 10.84 -1.02
CA PRO A 56 9.94 11.30 -1.83
C PRO A 56 10.35 10.33 -2.95
N GLU A 57 10.08 9.03 -2.80
CA GLU A 57 10.36 7.99 -3.80
C GLU A 57 9.21 7.78 -4.80
N LEU A 58 8.05 8.44 -4.60
CA LEU A 58 6.91 8.39 -5.52
C LEU A 58 6.92 9.61 -6.44
N MET A 59 7.08 9.35 -7.74
CA MET A 59 7.04 10.39 -8.76
C MET A 59 5.58 10.64 -9.21
N PRO A 60 5.19 11.88 -9.53
CA PRO A 60 3.81 12.21 -9.87
C PRO A 60 3.50 11.87 -11.34
N TYR A 61 3.54 10.59 -11.70
CA TYR A 61 3.14 10.11 -13.02
C TYR A 61 2.25 8.87 -12.93
N SER A 62 1.48 8.64 -14.00
CA SER A 62 0.64 7.46 -14.14
C SER A 62 1.46 6.25 -14.60
N GLY A 63 1.24 5.11 -13.97
CA GLY A 63 1.93 3.85 -14.28
C GLY A 63 2.56 3.23 -13.04
N ARG A 64 2.94 1.95 -13.16
CA ARG A 64 3.48 1.14 -12.08
C ARG A 64 4.87 1.64 -11.67
N GLN A 65 5.02 2.00 -10.40
CA GLN A 65 6.28 2.43 -9.78
C GLN A 65 6.75 1.38 -8.78
N TYR A 66 8.06 1.27 -8.62
CA TYR A 66 8.70 0.30 -7.72
C TYR A 66 9.65 1.04 -6.76
N PRO A 67 9.71 0.64 -5.49
CA PRO A 67 10.64 1.23 -4.53
C PRO A 67 12.09 0.90 -4.90
N PHE A 68 13.03 1.84 -4.67
CA PHE A 68 14.43 1.65 -5.03
C PHE A 68 15.24 1.08 -3.85
N GLY A 69 15.78 -0.13 -4.00
CA GLY A 69 16.61 -0.76 -2.96
C GLY A 69 15.85 -1.18 -1.69
N LYS A 70 14.52 -1.09 -1.69
CA LYS A 70 13.61 -1.48 -0.59
C LYS A 70 12.52 -2.41 -1.12
N THR A 71 11.81 -3.08 -0.22
CA THR A 71 10.66 -3.92 -0.59
C THR A 71 9.37 -3.12 -0.75
N ILE A 72 9.20 -2.05 0.02
CA ILE A 72 7.99 -1.21 0.09
C ILE A 72 8.38 0.28 0.19
N PHE A 73 7.53 1.19 -0.30
CA PHE A 73 7.69 2.63 -0.13
C PHE A 73 7.60 3.06 1.34
N GLY A 74 8.29 4.15 1.71
CA GLY A 74 8.33 4.66 3.09
C GLY A 74 6.94 4.94 3.65
N LEU A 75 6.11 5.64 2.88
CA LEU A 75 4.72 5.98 3.20
C LEU A 75 3.91 4.78 3.69
N PHE A 76 4.02 3.63 3.01
CA PHE A 76 3.29 2.41 3.40
C PHE A 76 4.02 1.63 4.49
N SER A 77 5.34 1.73 4.57
CA SER A 77 6.14 1.13 5.64
C SER A 77 5.79 1.72 7.01
N ASP A 78 5.60 3.04 7.08
CA ASP A 78 5.32 3.75 8.33
C ASP A 78 3.96 3.35 8.94
N SER A 79 3.00 2.97 8.09
CA SER A 79 1.70 2.47 8.51
C SER A 79 1.67 0.96 8.77
N SER A 80 2.73 0.23 8.41
CA SER A 80 2.78 -1.22 8.52
C SER A 80 3.14 -1.66 9.94
N PRO A 81 2.49 -2.71 10.49
CA PRO A 81 2.79 -3.16 11.85
C PRO A 81 4.24 -3.64 11.93
N GLY A 82 5.00 -3.12 12.90
CA GLY A 82 6.34 -3.61 13.23
C GLY A 82 6.32 -5.05 13.77
N ARG A 83 7.48 -5.55 14.23
CA ARG A 83 7.60 -6.92 14.78
C ARG A 83 6.60 -7.18 15.91
N TRP A 84 6.52 -6.26 16.88
CA TRP A 84 5.59 -6.38 18.01
C TRP A 84 4.12 -6.27 17.58
N GLY A 85 3.81 -5.38 16.64
CA GLY A 85 2.46 -5.26 16.07
C GLY A 85 1.99 -6.58 15.46
N ARG A 86 2.83 -7.23 14.65
CA ARG A 86 2.52 -8.55 14.07
C ARG A 86 2.36 -9.64 15.12
N VAL A 87 3.18 -9.65 16.17
CA VAL A 87 3.05 -10.60 17.29
C VAL A 87 1.69 -10.44 17.98
N LEU A 88 1.27 -9.20 18.24
CA LEU A 88 -0.02 -8.92 18.87
C LEU A 88 -1.19 -9.33 17.96
N MET A 89 -1.12 -9.05 16.67
CA MET A 89 -2.12 -9.51 15.68
C MET A 89 -2.23 -11.03 15.67
N ASN A 90 -1.10 -11.75 15.54
CA ASN A 90 -1.08 -13.22 15.55
C ASN A 90 -1.63 -13.80 16.87
N LYS A 91 -1.32 -13.16 18.01
CA LYS A 91 -1.86 -13.56 19.31
C LYS A 91 -3.38 -13.42 19.34
N ARG A 92 -3.92 -12.31 18.83
CA ARG A 92 -5.37 -12.08 18.72
C ARG A 92 -6.03 -13.14 17.83
N GLU A 93 -5.49 -13.39 16.64
CA GLU A 93 -6.03 -14.40 15.72
C GLU A 93 -6.05 -15.80 16.35
N ARG A 94 -5.00 -16.20 17.08
CA ARG A 94 -4.98 -17.49 17.79
C ARG A 94 -6.04 -17.59 18.89
N ILE A 95 -6.31 -16.50 19.60
CA ILE A 95 -7.37 -16.47 20.63
C ILE A 95 -8.75 -16.58 19.98
N LEU A 96 -8.97 -15.94 18.84
CA LEU A 96 -10.24 -16.02 18.10
C LEU A 96 -10.49 -17.43 17.57
N ALA A 97 -9.49 -18.04 16.92
CA ALA A 97 -9.60 -19.40 16.37
C ALA A 97 -9.83 -20.48 17.44
N GLY A 98 -9.44 -20.24 18.70
CA GLY A 98 -9.70 -21.16 19.82
C GLY A 98 -11.09 -21.01 20.45
N LYS A 99 -11.87 -20.01 20.04
CA LYS A 99 -13.27 -19.80 20.47
C LYS A 99 -14.29 -20.40 19.50
N GLU A 100 -13.85 -20.76 18.30
CA GLU A 100 -14.62 -21.47 17.27
C GLU A 100 -14.45 -22.99 17.43
#